data_AF-A0AAW2CTM1-F1
#
_entry.id   AF-A0AAW2CTM1-F1
#
_cell.length_a   1.000
_cell.length_b   1.000
_cell.length_c   1.000
_cell.angle_alpha   90.00
_cell.angle_beta   90.00
_cell.angle_gamma   90.00
#
_symmetry.space_group_name_H-M   'P 1'
#
loop_
_entity.id
_entity.type
_entity.pdbx_description
1 polymer ?
#
loop_
_entity_poly.entity_id
_entity_poly.type
_entity_poly.pdbx_seq_one_letter_code
_entity_poly.pdbx_strand_id
1 'polypeptide(L)'
;MGFQCLGGKKKVTFNPIVETFEYVSWDDEVEDEEENIAKSIPKMSSSLEDQSDFDDDHEGLVVNDVYEGDGIFEKSRKRRISGSAFVNPLLNPRIMEGISVSGEVGGAGGAYSYNALKKLDQLWSGICSAQTVVQEPQQIVSSIRGIFDADDKAVDTFDVLVCGGTLGIFIATALSSKGLRVGIVERNILKGREQEWNISRKELFELVEAGVLVEDDIEEATAMKFNPNRCGFEGKGEIWVEDILNLGVSPAKLIEIVKKRFISLGGVVFEGYSVSSICIYEDAAVLQLAEGDILSSRLIIDAMGNFSPVVKQIRCGRKPDGVCLVVGSCARGFKDNSTSDVIYSSSSVKKVGTSEAQYFWEAFPAGSGPMDRTTYMFTYVNPQPGSPKLEELLEEYWDLMPHYQGVSLENLEILRVIYGIFPTYRDSPLPAAFNRVLQFGDASGIQSPVSFGGFGSLTRHLQRLVTGIYEAINEDFLDSYNLSLLNPYMPNLSASWLFQRAMSARQQSNVSPDFITELLYVNFQSMQRLGDPVLRPFLQDVVQFVPLAKTLGLVMLTKPQLLPSIFKQVGIPVLLDWSGHFFMLGYYTFLSTFANPVIRPLLSSFPSKMNYEWKRRLEAWKYGAGLDYKR
;
A
#
# COMPACT_ATOMS: atom_id res chain seq x y z
N MET A 1 -62.21 2.79 -17.44
CA MET A 1 -63.11 3.82 -16.87
C MET A 1 -62.27 5.03 -16.47
N GLY A 2 -62.53 6.18 -17.10
CA GLY A 2 -62.40 7.55 -16.55
C GLY A 2 -61.07 8.09 -16.01
N PHE A 3 -60.39 8.90 -16.84
CA PHE A 3 -59.61 10.13 -16.61
C PHE A 3 -59.38 10.68 -15.19
N GLN A 4 -58.13 11.12 -14.90
CA GLN A 4 -57.79 12.56 -14.87
C GLN A 4 -56.27 12.83 -14.72
N CYS A 5 -55.75 13.73 -15.57
CA CYS A 5 -54.43 14.33 -15.47
C CYS A 5 -54.42 15.48 -14.47
N LEU A 6 -53.35 15.59 -13.66
CA LEU A 6 -52.91 16.86 -13.07
C LEU A 6 -51.40 17.00 -13.31
N GLY A 7 -51.04 18.01 -14.10
CA GLY A 7 -49.67 18.40 -14.37
C GLY A 7 -49.05 19.13 -13.20
N GLY A 8 -47.76 18.89 -12.99
CA GLY A 8 -46.92 19.64 -12.08
C GLY A 8 -45.45 19.52 -12.50
N LYS A 9 -44.99 20.44 -13.35
CA LYS A 9 -43.56 20.63 -13.62
C LYS A 9 -42.90 21.09 -12.31
N LYS A 10 -42.06 20.25 -11.70
CA LYS A 10 -41.02 20.71 -10.77
C LYS A 10 -39.65 20.43 -11.38
N LYS A 11 -39.02 21.49 -11.88
CA LYS A 11 -37.57 21.58 -12.04
C LYS A 11 -36.96 21.32 -10.66
N VAL A 12 -36.15 20.27 -10.54
CA VAL A 12 -35.20 20.14 -9.43
C VAL A 12 -33.88 20.69 -9.95
N THR A 13 -33.66 21.97 -9.70
CA THR A 13 -32.35 22.63 -9.81
C THR A 13 -31.54 22.25 -8.58
N PHE A 14 -30.42 21.55 -8.77
CA PHE A 14 -29.37 21.46 -7.76
C PHE A 14 -28.49 22.71 -7.91
N ASN A 15 -28.59 23.64 -6.95
CA ASN A 15 -27.64 24.74 -6.84
C ASN A 15 -26.33 24.21 -6.20
N PRO A 16 -25.16 24.56 -6.76
CA PRO A 16 -23.88 24.34 -6.11
C PRO A 16 -23.73 25.33 -4.95
N ILE A 17 -23.36 24.83 -3.78
CA ILE A 17 -22.94 25.68 -2.67
C ILE A 17 -21.52 26.14 -2.99
N VAL A 18 -21.42 27.40 -3.38
CA VAL A 18 -20.20 28.20 -3.44
C VAL A 18 -20.07 28.86 -2.07
N GLU A 19 -19.08 28.46 -1.28
CA GLU A 19 -18.66 29.27 -0.13
C GLU A 19 -17.50 30.16 -0.57
N THR A 20 -17.87 31.42 -0.83
CA THR A 20 -16.97 32.58 -0.85
C THR A 20 -16.54 32.88 0.58
N PHE A 21 -15.25 32.79 0.89
CA PHE A 21 -14.68 33.47 2.05
C PHE A 21 -14.10 34.81 1.61
N GLU A 22 -14.69 35.88 2.14
CA GLU A 22 -14.24 37.25 2.00
C GLU A 22 -12.91 37.45 2.74
N TYR A 23 -11.96 38.08 2.05
CA TYR A 23 -10.73 38.63 2.60
C TYR A 23 -11.06 39.72 3.63
N VAL A 24 -10.52 39.60 4.84
CA VAL A 24 -10.37 40.72 5.77
C VAL A 24 -8.88 41.01 5.89
N SER A 25 -8.49 42.15 5.33
CA SER A 25 -7.17 42.76 5.47
C SER A 25 -6.90 43.15 6.92
N TRP A 26 -5.74 42.77 7.44
CA TRP A 26 -5.10 43.46 8.56
C TRP A 26 -3.66 43.76 8.13
N ASP A 27 -3.45 45.02 7.77
CA ASP A 27 -2.14 45.66 7.84
C ASP A 27 -1.83 45.87 9.33
N ASP A 28 -0.63 45.49 9.77
CA ASP A 28 0.30 46.38 10.47
C ASP A 28 1.61 45.65 10.81
N GLU A 29 2.68 46.22 10.26
CA GLU A 29 4.09 46.29 10.66
C GLU A 29 4.49 45.66 12.02
N VAL A 30 5.50 44.78 12.01
CA VAL A 30 6.62 44.82 12.98
C VAL A 30 7.91 44.29 12.32
N GLU A 31 8.96 45.06 12.53
CA GLU A 31 10.33 45.02 12.01
C GLU A 31 11.18 43.80 12.41
N ASP A 32 12.17 43.56 11.54
CA ASP A 32 13.51 43.00 11.70
C ASP A 32 14.02 42.67 13.11
N GLU A 33 14.64 41.49 13.26
CA GLU A 33 15.94 41.34 13.95
C GLU A 33 16.58 39.97 13.63
N GLU A 34 17.51 39.97 12.66
CA GLU A 34 18.61 39.01 12.56
C GLU A 34 19.76 39.49 13.44
N GLU A 35 20.21 38.72 14.43
CA GLU A 35 21.66 38.48 14.66
C GLU A 35 21.97 37.48 15.79
N ASN A 36 23.02 36.68 15.52
CA ASN A 36 23.96 36.09 16.47
C ASN A 36 23.51 34.94 17.40
N ILE A 37 24.12 33.76 17.21
CA ILE A 37 25.10 33.20 18.17
C ILE A 37 25.91 32.10 17.47
N ALA A 38 27.21 32.34 17.35
CA ALA A 38 28.24 31.36 17.09
C ALA A 38 28.97 30.99 18.40
N LYS A 39 29.56 29.78 18.42
CA LYS A 39 30.53 29.20 19.39
C LYS A 39 29.86 28.63 20.66
N SER A 40 30.02 27.35 20.98
CA SER A 40 31.28 26.76 21.45
C SER A 40 31.18 25.23 21.60
N ILE A 41 32.09 24.44 21.02
CA ILE A 41 32.35 23.04 21.42
C ILE A 41 33.87 22.81 21.39
N PRO A 42 34.50 22.39 22.50
CA PRO A 42 35.90 21.98 22.49
C PRO A 42 36.04 20.49 22.10
N LYS A 43 37.10 20.23 21.34
CA LYS A 43 37.67 18.90 21.06
C LYS A 43 38.16 18.24 22.36
N MET A 44 37.99 16.93 22.46
CA MET A 44 38.94 16.08 23.19
C MET A 44 39.11 14.72 22.50
N SER A 45 40.38 14.32 22.45
CA SER A 45 41.02 13.23 21.72
C SER A 45 41.22 11.97 22.55
N SER A 46 41.28 10.81 21.90
CA SER A 46 42.19 9.66 22.15
C SER A 46 41.74 8.53 21.19
N SER A 47 42.51 7.84 20.33
CA SER A 47 43.88 7.28 20.27
C SER A 47 44.17 6.18 21.29
N LEU A 48 44.34 4.94 20.78
CA LEU A 48 45.18 3.78 21.21
C LEU A 48 44.43 2.49 20.77
N GLU A 49 44.85 1.74 19.74
CA GLU A 49 45.98 0.77 19.66
C GLU A 49 45.87 -0.45 20.61
N ASP A 50 45.51 -1.59 19.99
CA ASP A 50 46.21 -2.89 19.96
C ASP A 50 46.48 -3.77 21.21
N GLN A 51 46.43 -5.09 20.91
CA GLN A 51 47.09 -6.26 21.52
C GLN A 51 46.29 -7.31 22.36
N SER A 52 46.07 -8.45 21.68
CA SER A 52 46.53 -9.84 21.97
C SER A 52 45.97 -10.66 23.13
N ASP A 53 45.48 -11.85 22.74
CA ASP A 53 45.71 -13.22 23.24
C ASP A 53 45.59 -13.54 24.73
N PHE A 54 44.75 -14.53 25.05
CA PHE A 54 45.11 -15.68 25.90
C PHE A 54 44.12 -16.84 25.71
N ASP A 55 44.70 -18.02 25.49
CA ASP A 55 44.11 -19.35 25.34
C ASP A 55 43.72 -20.02 26.68
N ASP A 56 43.08 -21.19 26.52
CA ASP A 56 43.02 -22.39 27.38
C ASP A 56 41.81 -22.62 28.31
N ASP A 57 40.92 -23.50 27.81
CA ASP A 57 40.65 -24.87 28.29
C ASP A 57 40.46 -25.14 29.80
N HIS A 58 39.28 -25.69 30.15
CA HIS A 58 39.20 -27.09 30.62
C HIS A 58 37.75 -27.60 30.84
N GLU A 59 37.56 -28.85 30.39
CA GLU A 59 36.56 -29.86 30.73
C GLU A 59 36.15 -29.85 32.23
N GLY A 60 34.91 -30.10 32.66
CA GLY A 60 34.07 -31.26 32.39
C GLY A 60 34.01 -32.14 33.66
N LEU A 61 32.81 -32.36 34.23
CA LEU A 61 32.50 -33.56 35.03
C LEU A 61 31.01 -33.65 35.39
N VAL A 62 30.43 -34.78 35.01
CA VAL A 62 29.11 -35.32 35.32
C VAL A 62 29.18 -36.08 36.65
N VAL A 63 28.03 -36.33 37.30
CA VAL A 63 27.59 -37.66 37.84
C VAL A 63 26.67 -37.56 39.09
N ASN A 64 25.42 -38.00 38.87
CA ASN A 64 24.48 -38.83 39.65
C ASN A 64 23.59 -38.35 40.82
N ASP A 65 22.34 -38.81 40.65
CA ASP A 65 21.17 -38.98 41.53
C ASP A 65 21.42 -39.68 42.89
N VAL A 66 20.49 -39.49 43.84
CA VAL A 66 19.70 -40.54 44.55
C VAL A 66 18.59 -39.90 45.45
N TYR A 67 17.50 -40.65 45.61
CA TYR A 67 16.16 -40.42 46.18
C TYR A 67 16.00 -40.45 47.73
N GLU A 68 14.74 -40.16 48.15
CA GLU A 68 14.00 -40.38 49.43
C GLU A 68 14.08 -39.25 50.48
N GLY A 69 13.04 -38.81 51.19
CA GLY A 69 11.64 -39.19 51.36
C GLY A 69 11.02 -38.38 52.54
N ASP A 70 9.70 -38.26 52.56
CA ASP A 70 8.77 -37.85 53.64
C ASP A 70 8.79 -36.43 54.25
N GLY A 71 7.58 -35.85 54.30
CA GLY A 71 7.32 -34.47 54.70
C GLY A 71 6.91 -34.27 56.16
N ILE A 72 6.80 -32.98 56.54
CA ILE A 72 5.90 -32.42 57.55
C ILE A 72 5.86 -30.89 57.35
N PHE A 73 4.64 -30.35 57.41
CA PHE A 73 4.21 -28.94 57.54
C PHE A 73 5.30 -27.88 57.78
N GLU A 74 5.40 -26.90 56.87
CA GLU A 74 6.02 -25.61 57.21
C GLU A 74 5.27 -24.39 56.63
N LYS A 75 5.18 -23.37 57.48
CA LYS A 75 4.46 -22.12 57.34
C LYS A 75 4.80 -21.37 56.05
N SER A 76 3.76 -20.88 55.38
CA SER A 76 3.82 -19.92 54.27
C SER A 76 4.64 -18.67 54.62
N ARG A 77 5.94 -18.69 54.32
CA ARG A 77 6.81 -17.51 54.23
C ARG A 77 6.90 -17.11 52.76
N LYS A 78 6.14 -16.07 52.38
CA LYS A 78 6.37 -15.32 51.14
C LYS A 78 7.79 -14.75 51.16
N ARG A 79 8.76 -15.44 50.55
CA ARG A 79 10.02 -14.83 50.12
C ARG A 79 9.70 -14.02 48.87
N ARG A 80 9.76 -12.69 49.00
CA ARG A 80 9.95 -11.79 47.86
C ARG A 80 11.29 -12.15 47.24
N ILE A 81 11.26 -12.90 46.14
CA ILE A 81 12.36 -12.92 45.20
C ILE A 81 12.25 -11.59 44.45
N SER A 82 13.13 -10.65 44.77
CA SER A 82 13.41 -9.52 43.89
C SER A 82 14.06 -10.10 42.65
N GLY A 83 13.24 -10.47 41.66
CA GLY A 83 13.72 -10.71 40.32
C GLY A 83 14.30 -9.40 39.82
N SER A 84 15.63 -9.31 39.76
CA SER A 84 16.26 -8.41 38.81
C SER A 84 15.70 -8.81 37.45
N ALA A 85 14.91 -7.93 36.84
CA ALA A 85 14.58 -8.06 35.44
C ALA A 85 15.91 -8.09 34.70
N PHE A 86 16.35 -9.28 34.27
CA PHE A 86 17.27 -9.37 33.15
C PHE A 86 16.52 -8.71 32.00
N VAL A 87 16.89 -7.46 31.70
CA VAL A 87 16.50 -6.82 30.47
C VAL A 87 17.16 -7.67 29.40
N ASN A 88 16.39 -8.55 28.75
CA ASN A 88 16.86 -9.19 27.53
C ASN A 88 17.30 -8.05 26.60
N PRO A 89 18.55 -8.06 26.12
CA PRO A 89 19.00 -7.02 25.21
C PRO A 89 18.10 -7.04 23.96
N LEU A 90 17.61 -5.86 23.55
CA LEU A 90 16.77 -5.69 22.35
C LEU A 90 17.40 -6.43 21.17
N LEU A 91 16.62 -7.25 20.47
CA LEU A 91 17.12 -8.04 19.34
C LEU A 91 17.34 -7.16 18.11
N ASN A 92 16.57 -6.08 17.96
CA ASN A 92 16.59 -5.24 16.77
C ASN A 92 17.99 -4.70 16.44
N PRO A 93 18.71 -3.98 17.33
CA PRO A 93 20.05 -3.48 17.01
C PRO A 93 21.03 -4.62 16.71
N ARG A 94 20.98 -5.70 17.52
CA ARG A 94 21.90 -6.84 17.39
C ARG A 94 21.77 -7.55 16.04
N ILE A 95 20.55 -7.79 15.58
CA ILE A 95 20.30 -8.46 14.29
C ILE A 95 20.59 -7.49 13.14
N MET A 96 20.10 -6.25 13.20
CA MET A 96 20.18 -5.33 12.06
C MET A 96 21.58 -4.75 11.83
N GLU A 97 22.39 -4.58 12.88
CA GLU A 97 23.79 -4.14 12.74
C GLU A 97 24.70 -5.25 12.19
N GLY A 98 24.30 -6.52 12.35
CA GLY A 98 25.03 -7.68 11.84
C GLY A 98 24.79 -8.01 10.36
N ILE A 99 23.85 -7.32 9.69
CA ILE A 99 23.48 -7.59 8.29
C ILE A 99 24.25 -6.65 7.37
N SER A 100 24.88 -7.19 6.32
CA SER A 100 25.48 -6.39 5.26
C SER A 100 24.40 -5.62 4.49
N VAL A 101 24.37 -4.29 4.63
CA VAL A 101 23.44 -3.42 3.89
C VAL A 101 24.01 -3.15 2.49
N SER A 102 23.39 -3.70 1.45
CA SER A 102 23.66 -3.30 0.06
C SER A 102 22.58 -2.30 -0.40
N GLY A 103 22.98 -1.34 -1.26
CA GLY A 103 22.32 -0.04 -1.46
C GLY A 103 20.78 0.00 -1.44
N GLU A 104 20.22 0.92 -0.62
CA GLU A 104 18.78 1.18 -0.52
C GLU A 104 18.22 1.72 -1.84
N VAL A 105 16.99 1.31 -2.18
CA VAL A 105 16.30 1.75 -3.41
C VAL A 105 14.97 2.43 -3.07
N GLY A 106 14.38 3.13 -4.05
CA GLY A 106 13.08 3.80 -3.89
C GLY A 106 11.90 2.82 -3.70
N GLY A 107 10.81 3.33 -3.11
CA GLY A 107 9.55 2.58 -2.89
C GLY A 107 9.39 2.01 -1.48
N ALA A 108 8.19 1.55 -1.14
CA ALA A 108 7.90 0.94 0.15
C ALA A 108 8.72 -0.36 0.35
N GLY A 109 9.37 -0.51 1.50
CA GLY A 109 10.25 -1.65 1.79
C GLY A 109 11.58 -1.67 1.02
N GLY A 110 12.01 -0.53 0.45
CA GLY A 110 13.31 -0.38 -0.22
C GLY A 110 14.49 -0.01 0.69
N ALA A 111 14.21 0.29 1.97
CA ALA A 111 15.20 0.64 2.99
C ALA A 111 15.27 -0.43 4.08
N TYR A 112 16.48 -0.72 4.59
CA TYR A 112 16.74 -1.89 5.45
C TYR A 112 17.55 -1.59 6.71
N SER A 113 18.11 -0.38 6.82
CA SER A 113 18.98 0.00 7.95
C SER A 113 18.21 0.35 9.22
N TYR A 114 18.79 0.07 10.40
CA TYR A 114 18.17 0.44 11.68
C TYR A 114 17.90 1.94 11.81
N ASN A 115 18.78 2.79 11.23
CA ASN A 115 18.54 4.24 11.16
C ASN A 115 17.34 4.61 10.27
N ALA A 116 17.11 3.89 9.16
CA ALA A 116 15.92 4.10 8.33
C ALA A 116 14.63 3.66 9.06
N LEU A 117 14.66 2.56 9.82
CA LEU A 117 13.55 2.18 10.71
C LEU A 117 13.20 3.31 11.69
N LYS A 118 14.20 3.89 12.37
CA LYS A 118 13.99 5.01 13.31
C LYS A 118 13.39 6.24 12.64
N LYS A 119 13.85 6.61 11.44
CA LYS A 119 13.28 7.72 10.65
C LYS A 119 11.82 7.44 10.28
N LEU A 120 11.50 6.19 9.92
CA LEU A 120 10.13 5.80 9.57
C LEU A 120 9.21 5.82 10.80
N ASP A 121 9.70 5.42 11.97
CA ASP A 121 8.96 5.54 13.24
C ASP A 121 8.73 7.00 13.66
N GLN A 122 9.67 7.90 13.36
CA GLN A 122 9.48 9.34 13.57
C GLN A 122 8.38 9.88 12.66
N LEU A 123 8.39 9.53 11.36
CA LEU A 123 7.33 9.88 10.42
C LEU A 123 5.97 9.35 10.89
N TRP A 124 5.92 8.08 11.31
CA TRP A 124 4.72 7.45 11.83
C TRP A 124 4.17 8.15 13.08
N SER A 125 5.05 8.43 14.03
CA SER A 125 4.70 9.15 15.26
C SER A 125 4.14 10.54 14.93
N GLY A 126 4.68 11.21 13.91
CA GLY A 126 4.14 12.46 13.38
C GLY A 126 2.70 12.31 12.88
N ILE A 127 2.41 11.28 12.07
CA ILE A 127 1.05 10.99 11.56
C ILE A 127 0.07 10.69 12.71
N CYS A 128 0.52 9.93 13.72
CA CYS A 128 -0.29 9.57 14.88
C CYS A 128 -0.53 10.73 15.85
N SER A 129 0.38 11.71 15.90
CA SER A 129 0.32 12.80 16.88
C SER A 129 -0.99 13.58 16.83
N ALA A 130 -1.52 13.98 17.98
CA ALA A 130 -2.68 14.85 18.07
C ALA A 130 -2.26 16.29 17.74
N GLN A 131 -2.01 16.60 16.45
CA GLN A 131 -1.69 17.96 16.05
C GLN A 131 -2.89 18.87 16.29
N THR A 132 -2.72 19.84 17.18
CA THR A 132 -3.63 20.98 17.41
C THR A 132 -3.45 22.09 16.37
N VAL A 133 -2.33 22.07 15.63
CA VAL A 133 -2.00 23.01 14.55
C VAL A 133 -1.68 22.18 13.31
N VAL A 134 -2.51 22.31 12.26
CA VAL A 134 -2.23 21.73 10.95
C VAL A 134 -1.11 22.58 10.33
N GLN A 135 0.11 22.05 10.22
CA GLN A 135 1.11 22.68 9.38
C GLN A 135 0.57 22.69 7.95
N GLU A 136 0.51 23.86 7.31
CA GLU A 136 0.13 23.92 5.91
C GLU A 136 1.12 23.08 5.10
N PRO A 137 0.64 22.13 4.27
CA PRO A 137 1.54 21.32 3.46
C PRO A 137 2.30 22.25 2.51
N GLN A 138 3.56 21.90 2.25
CA GLN A 138 4.36 22.60 1.25
C GLN A 138 3.59 22.65 -0.08
N GLN A 139 3.42 23.86 -0.63
CA GLN A 139 2.80 24.05 -1.93
C GLN A 139 3.77 23.57 -3.01
N ILE A 140 3.59 22.34 -3.48
CA ILE A 140 4.40 21.73 -4.54
C ILE A 140 3.80 22.02 -5.93
N VAL A 141 2.48 22.07 -6.06
CA VAL A 141 1.77 22.43 -7.29
C VAL A 141 1.18 23.82 -7.17
N SER A 142 1.46 24.67 -8.15
CA SER A 142 0.89 26.02 -8.29
C SER A 142 0.27 26.21 -9.67
N SER A 143 -0.72 27.09 -9.77
CA SER A 143 -1.34 27.45 -11.05
C SER A 143 -0.93 28.87 -11.44
N ILE A 144 -0.44 29.02 -12.67
CA ILE A 144 0.04 30.27 -13.24
C ILE A 144 -0.86 30.64 -14.42
N ARG A 145 -1.28 31.91 -14.49
CA ARG A 145 -2.10 32.39 -15.60
C ARG A 145 -1.24 32.64 -16.83
N GLY A 146 -1.77 32.26 -18.00
CA GLY A 146 -1.11 32.45 -19.29
C GLY A 146 -0.47 31.19 -19.85
N ILE A 147 0.30 31.40 -20.93
CA ILE A 147 0.97 30.37 -21.73
C ILE A 147 2.44 30.30 -21.30
N PHE A 148 3.01 29.09 -21.29
CA PHE A 148 4.43 28.93 -20.97
C PHE A 148 5.33 29.29 -22.17
N ASP A 149 6.28 30.20 -21.97
CA ASP A 149 7.29 30.58 -22.96
C ASP A 149 8.52 29.66 -22.81
N ALA A 150 8.60 28.64 -23.68
CA ALA A 150 9.52 27.51 -23.54
C ALA A 150 10.92 27.74 -24.12
N ASP A 151 11.07 28.64 -25.08
CA ASP A 151 12.19 28.64 -26.04
C ASP A 151 13.56 28.98 -25.43
N ASP A 152 13.64 29.49 -24.19
CA ASP A 152 14.89 29.80 -23.48
C ASP A 152 15.01 29.20 -22.06
N LYS A 153 14.01 28.43 -21.59
CA LYS A 153 13.92 28.06 -20.15
C LYS A 153 13.87 26.58 -19.86
N ALA A 154 13.34 25.75 -20.76
CA ALA A 154 13.22 24.32 -20.51
C ALA A 154 14.41 23.56 -21.08
N VAL A 155 15.04 22.71 -20.26
CA VAL A 155 16.12 21.81 -20.68
C VAL A 155 15.58 20.74 -21.64
N ASP A 156 14.33 20.33 -21.44
CA ASP A 156 13.65 19.40 -22.34
C ASP A 156 12.11 19.49 -22.27
N THR A 157 11.40 18.98 -23.28
CA THR A 157 9.93 19.04 -23.42
C THR A 157 9.30 17.68 -23.73
N PHE A 158 8.27 17.27 -22.99
CA PHE A 158 7.65 15.94 -23.11
C PHE A 158 6.15 16.03 -23.38
N ASP A 159 5.56 14.97 -23.94
CA ASP A 159 4.10 14.80 -23.85
C ASP A 159 3.71 14.48 -22.41
N VAL A 160 4.48 13.60 -21.76
CA VAL A 160 4.24 13.16 -20.39
C VAL A 160 5.54 13.13 -19.58
N LEU A 161 5.50 13.71 -18.38
CA LEU A 161 6.51 13.50 -17.35
C LEU A 161 5.95 12.63 -16.24
N VAL A 162 6.67 11.56 -15.86
CA VAL A 162 6.28 10.68 -14.75
C VAL A 162 7.24 10.89 -13.58
N CYS A 163 6.70 11.33 -12.44
CA CYS A 163 7.47 11.56 -11.22
C CYS A 163 7.41 10.32 -10.33
N GLY A 164 8.55 9.68 -10.06
CA GLY A 164 8.64 8.41 -9.35
C GLY A 164 8.67 7.22 -10.31
N GLY A 165 9.80 6.52 -10.36
CA GLY A 165 10.08 5.54 -11.40
C GLY A 165 9.68 4.11 -11.06
N THR A 166 9.66 3.69 -9.79
CA THR A 166 9.50 2.27 -9.41
C THR A 166 8.26 1.60 -10.01
N LEU A 167 7.07 2.20 -9.83
CA LEU A 167 5.84 1.77 -10.51
C LEU A 167 5.54 2.66 -11.73
N GLY A 168 6.06 3.89 -11.78
CA GLY A 168 5.85 4.80 -12.90
C GLY A 168 6.44 4.32 -14.23
N ILE A 169 7.49 3.49 -14.20
CA ILE A 169 8.11 2.94 -15.42
C ILE A 169 7.13 2.12 -16.27
N PHE A 170 6.15 1.44 -15.66
CA PHE A 170 5.17 0.64 -16.40
C PHE A 170 4.22 1.51 -17.23
N ILE A 171 3.68 2.58 -16.63
CA ILE A 171 2.82 3.53 -17.37
C ILE A 171 3.62 4.32 -18.39
N ALA A 172 4.85 4.72 -18.05
CA ALA A 172 5.73 5.44 -18.96
C ALA A 172 6.08 4.63 -20.21
N THR A 173 6.39 3.34 -20.03
CA THR A 173 6.69 2.41 -21.13
C THR A 173 5.49 2.17 -22.01
N ALA A 174 4.31 1.93 -21.41
CA ALA A 174 3.10 1.72 -22.17
C ALA A 174 2.70 2.98 -22.98
N LEU A 175 2.85 4.18 -22.42
CA LEU A 175 2.61 5.44 -23.14
C LEU A 175 3.65 5.68 -24.25
N SER A 176 4.92 5.37 -24.01
CA SER A 176 5.97 5.44 -25.04
C SER A 176 5.69 4.48 -26.20
N SER A 177 5.16 3.28 -25.90
CA SER A 177 4.76 2.32 -26.93
C SER A 177 3.60 2.81 -27.82
N LYS A 178 2.85 3.82 -27.36
CA LYS A 178 1.82 4.52 -28.14
C LYS A 178 2.37 5.70 -28.96
N GLY A 179 3.69 5.92 -28.92
CA GLY A 179 4.38 6.98 -29.65
C GLY A 179 4.44 8.33 -28.95
N LEU A 180 4.09 8.40 -27.66
CA LEU A 180 4.25 9.63 -26.87
C LEU A 180 5.71 9.80 -26.42
N ARG A 181 6.19 11.05 -26.38
CA ARG A 181 7.48 11.39 -25.81
C ARG A 181 7.36 11.45 -24.29
N VAL A 182 7.94 10.48 -23.59
CA VAL A 182 7.81 10.34 -22.14
C VAL A 182 9.15 10.47 -21.42
N GLY A 183 9.18 11.25 -20.35
CA GLY A 183 10.31 11.35 -19.42
C GLY A 183 9.95 10.81 -18.03
N ILE A 184 10.92 10.26 -17.31
CA ILE A 184 10.78 9.84 -15.91
C ILE A 184 11.76 10.62 -15.05
N VAL A 185 11.26 11.19 -13.95
CA VAL A 185 12.08 11.81 -12.91
C VAL A 185 12.09 10.89 -11.69
N GLU A 186 13.26 10.37 -11.32
CA GLU A 186 13.45 9.48 -10.18
C GLU A 186 14.56 10.03 -9.27
N ARG A 187 14.23 10.19 -7.98
CA ARG A 187 15.15 10.74 -6.97
C ARG A 187 16.40 9.89 -6.80
N ASN A 188 16.25 8.57 -6.92
CA ASN A 188 17.35 7.63 -6.73
C ASN A 188 17.74 7.02 -8.08
N ILE A 189 18.42 5.88 -8.03
CA ILE A 189 18.57 5.03 -9.21
C ILE A 189 17.23 4.32 -9.43
N LEU A 190 16.73 4.33 -10.67
CA LEU A 190 15.57 3.56 -11.10
C LEU A 190 15.93 2.08 -11.13
N LYS A 191 15.74 1.43 -9.99
CA LYS A 191 16.01 0.02 -9.78
C LYS A 191 14.94 -0.57 -8.87
N GLY A 192 14.49 -1.78 -9.20
CA GLY A 192 13.63 -2.54 -8.31
C GLY A 192 14.36 -3.07 -7.07
N ARG A 193 13.62 -3.22 -5.99
CA ARG A 193 14.11 -3.83 -4.74
C ARG A 193 14.42 -5.32 -4.92
N GLU A 194 15.21 -5.86 -4.00
CA GLU A 194 15.55 -7.29 -3.99
C GLU A 194 14.40 -8.18 -3.52
N GLN A 195 13.49 -7.64 -2.71
CA GLN A 195 12.29 -8.32 -2.22
C GLN A 195 11.28 -8.55 -3.34
N GLU A 196 10.84 -9.79 -3.50
CA GLU A 196 9.91 -10.21 -4.53
C GLU A 196 8.53 -9.51 -4.45
N TRP A 197 7.86 -9.45 -5.60
CA TRP A 197 6.43 -9.17 -5.69
C TRP A 197 5.70 -10.47 -6.04
N ASN A 198 4.79 -10.87 -5.14
CA ASN A 198 3.94 -12.02 -5.38
C ASN A 198 2.76 -11.62 -6.27
N ILE A 199 2.54 -12.39 -7.31
CA ILE A 199 1.49 -12.11 -8.30
C ILE A 199 1.06 -13.41 -8.99
N SER A 200 -0.16 -13.45 -9.50
CA SER A 200 -0.63 -14.59 -10.30
C SER A 200 -0.20 -14.41 -11.76
N ARG A 201 0.14 -15.51 -12.45
CA ARG A 201 0.58 -15.48 -13.85
C ARG A 201 -0.31 -14.64 -14.78
N LYS A 202 -1.63 -14.74 -14.62
CA LYS A 202 -2.59 -14.00 -15.45
C LYS A 202 -2.49 -12.49 -15.33
N GLU A 203 -2.09 -11.97 -14.17
CA GLU A 203 -1.97 -10.54 -13.94
C GLU A 203 -0.70 -9.99 -14.62
N LEU A 204 0.35 -10.81 -14.78
CA LEU A 204 1.53 -10.45 -15.57
C LEU A 204 1.24 -10.36 -17.07
N PHE A 205 0.31 -11.19 -17.59
CA PHE A 205 -0.11 -11.09 -19.00
C PHE A 205 -0.78 -9.75 -19.34
N GLU A 206 -1.38 -9.06 -18.37
CA GLU A 206 -1.92 -7.71 -18.60
C GLU A 206 -0.79 -6.70 -18.96
N LEU A 207 0.45 -6.91 -18.51
CA LEU A 207 1.61 -6.11 -18.94
C LEU A 207 2.04 -6.42 -20.38
N VAL A 208 1.84 -7.65 -20.84
CA VAL A 208 2.07 -8.05 -22.23
C VAL A 208 0.98 -7.44 -23.12
N GLU A 209 -0.30 -7.52 -22.72
CA GLU A 209 -1.41 -6.87 -23.42
C GLU A 209 -1.22 -5.35 -23.55
N ALA A 210 -0.60 -4.71 -22.54
CA ALA A 210 -0.27 -3.29 -22.53
C ALA A 210 1.00 -2.93 -23.34
N GLY A 211 1.71 -3.92 -23.90
CA GLY A 211 2.93 -3.72 -24.67
C GLY A 211 4.16 -3.35 -23.82
N VAL A 212 4.10 -3.56 -22.50
CA VAL A 212 5.20 -3.28 -21.56
C VAL A 212 6.20 -4.43 -21.49
N LEU A 213 5.73 -5.66 -21.66
CA LEU A 213 6.55 -6.88 -21.68
C LEU A 213 6.25 -7.70 -22.94
N VAL A 214 7.14 -8.63 -23.26
CA VAL A 214 6.83 -9.83 -24.06
C VAL A 214 6.68 -11.05 -23.15
N GLU A 215 6.14 -12.16 -23.66
CA GLU A 215 5.88 -13.35 -22.83
C GLU A 215 7.15 -13.92 -22.19
N ASP A 216 8.27 -13.95 -22.92
CA ASP A 216 9.55 -14.45 -22.41
C ASP A 216 10.08 -13.62 -21.23
N ASP A 217 9.77 -12.32 -21.18
CA ASP A 217 10.15 -11.44 -20.07
C ASP A 217 9.50 -11.88 -18.75
N ILE A 218 8.31 -12.50 -18.80
CA ILE A 218 7.62 -13.02 -17.60
C ILE A 218 8.45 -14.14 -16.97
N GLU A 219 8.96 -15.06 -17.78
CA GLU A 219 9.81 -16.14 -17.28
C GLU A 219 11.14 -15.61 -16.76
N GLU A 220 11.76 -14.65 -17.45
CA GLU A 220 13.02 -14.03 -17.01
C GLU A 220 12.88 -13.29 -15.66
N ALA A 221 11.77 -12.58 -15.48
CA ALA A 221 11.48 -11.83 -14.27
C ALA A 221 11.01 -12.72 -13.10
N THR A 222 10.47 -13.91 -13.37
CA THR A 222 10.00 -14.85 -12.34
C THR A 222 11.20 -15.48 -11.62
N ALA A 223 11.36 -15.19 -10.33
CA ALA A 223 12.46 -15.69 -9.52
C ALA A 223 12.11 -17.02 -8.83
N MET A 224 10.83 -17.22 -8.49
CA MET A 224 10.37 -18.41 -7.79
C MET A 224 8.92 -18.73 -8.14
N LYS A 225 8.58 -20.01 -8.13
CA LYS A 225 7.20 -20.52 -8.21
C LYS A 225 6.95 -21.46 -7.04
N PHE A 226 5.85 -21.24 -6.34
CA PHE A 226 5.48 -22.03 -5.16
C PHE A 226 3.99 -22.37 -5.22
N ASN A 227 3.63 -23.54 -4.72
CA ASN A 227 2.24 -24.03 -4.65
C ASN A 227 2.23 -25.27 -3.73
N PRO A 228 1.13 -25.53 -3.01
CA PRO A 228 -0.06 -24.67 -2.87
C PRO A 228 0.19 -23.48 -1.92
N ASN A 229 -0.78 -22.57 -1.88
CA ASN A 229 -0.79 -21.39 -1.01
C ASN A 229 -1.89 -21.53 0.05
N ARG A 230 -1.62 -21.11 1.27
CA ARG A 230 -2.48 -21.30 2.44
C ARG A 230 -3.13 -19.99 2.88
N CYS A 231 -4.40 -20.07 3.24
CA CYS A 231 -5.09 -19.11 4.09
C CYS A 231 -5.34 -19.78 5.44
N GLY A 232 -4.56 -19.42 6.46
CA GLY A 232 -4.55 -20.09 7.76
C GLY A 232 -5.16 -19.26 8.88
N PHE A 233 -5.77 -19.94 9.85
CA PHE A 233 -6.40 -19.33 11.01
C PHE A 233 -6.03 -20.13 12.26
N GLU A 234 -5.15 -19.58 13.11
CA GLU A 234 -4.58 -20.29 14.25
C GLU A 234 -5.67 -20.90 15.14
N GLY A 235 -5.59 -22.21 15.39
CA GLY A 235 -6.55 -22.94 16.21
C GLY A 235 -7.96 -23.09 15.61
N LYS A 236 -8.20 -22.71 14.35
CA LYS A 236 -9.51 -22.80 13.68
C LYS A 236 -9.51 -23.67 12.43
N GLY A 237 -8.51 -23.52 11.56
CA GLY A 237 -8.41 -24.30 10.32
C GLY A 237 -7.66 -23.57 9.20
N GLU A 238 -7.58 -24.23 8.05
CA GLU A 238 -6.80 -23.78 6.90
C GLU A 238 -7.56 -24.02 5.59
N ILE A 239 -7.28 -23.19 4.59
CA ILE A 239 -7.77 -23.33 3.21
C ILE A 239 -6.58 -23.26 2.27
N TRP A 240 -6.53 -24.19 1.33
CA TRP A 240 -5.45 -24.31 0.35
C TRP A 240 -5.94 -23.94 -1.04
N VAL A 241 -5.16 -23.14 -1.75
CA VAL A 241 -5.43 -22.69 -3.12
C VAL A 241 -4.19 -22.82 -3.99
N GLU A 242 -4.41 -22.99 -5.28
CA GLU A 242 -3.34 -23.06 -6.28
C GLU A 242 -3.44 -21.89 -7.25
N ASP A 243 -2.28 -21.44 -7.73
CA ASP A 243 -2.15 -20.42 -8.78
C ASP A 243 -2.74 -19.05 -8.42
N ILE A 244 -2.66 -18.69 -7.15
CA ILE A 244 -3.01 -17.37 -6.62
C ILE A 244 -1.78 -16.80 -5.92
N LEU A 245 -1.28 -15.65 -6.39
CA LEU A 245 -0.07 -15.00 -5.86
C LEU A 245 1.14 -15.93 -5.78
N ASN A 246 1.21 -16.90 -6.69
CA ASN A 246 2.09 -18.07 -6.60
C ASN A 246 3.44 -17.90 -7.30
N LEU A 247 3.64 -16.76 -7.96
CA LEU A 247 4.89 -16.38 -8.60
C LEU A 247 5.55 -15.26 -7.81
N GLY A 248 6.77 -15.50 -7.33
CA GLY A 248 7.64 -14.45 -6.82
C GLY A 248 8.42 -13.83 -7.97
N VAL A 249 8.04 -12.62 -8.38
CA VAL A 249 8.71 -11.86 -9.45
C VAL A 249 9.79 -10.98 -8.83
N SER A 250 10.98 -10.96 -9.43
CA SER A 250 12.08 -10.09 -9.00
C SER A 250 11.85 -8.66 -9.53
N PRO A 251 11.60 -7.65 -8.66
CA PRO A 251 11.41 -6.29 -9.12
C PRO A 251 12.68 -5.73 -9.75
N ALA A 252 13.86 -6.11 -9.23
CA ALA A 252 15.14 -5.72 -9.80
C ALA A 252 15.28 -6.14 -11.27
N LYS A 253 14.97 -7.40 -11.60
CA LYS A 253 14.99 -7.88 -12.99
C LYS A 253 13.87 -7.27 -13.82
N LEU A 254 12.64 -7.28 -13.30
CA LEU A 254 11.47 -6.78 -14.00
C LEU A 254 11.63 -5.31 -14.41
N ILE A 255 12.01 -4.44 -13.46
CA ILE A 255 12.20 -3.02 -13.74
C ILE A 255 13.35 -2.80 -14.72
N GLU A 256 14.42 -3.59 -14.67
CA GLU A 256 15.52 -3.48 -15.62
C GLU A 256 15.09 -3.87 -17.05
N ILE A 257 14.31 -4.95 -17.21
CA ILE A 257 13.72 -5.34 -18.50
C ILE A 257 12.84 -4.21 -19.05
N VAL A 258 11.94 -3.69 -18.22
CA VAL A 258 11.03 -2.61 -18.63
C VAL A 258 11.81 -1.31 -18.92
N LYS A 259 12.84 -0.97 -18.13
CA LYS A 259 13.70 0.21 -18.35
C LYS A 259 14.43 0.13 -19.68
N LYS A 260 15.01 -1.03 -20.04
CA LYS A 260 15.63 -1.24 -21.36
C LYS A 260 14.64 -1.03 -22.49
N ARG A 261 13.42 -1.57 -22.34
CA ARG A 261 12.35 -1.38 -23.32
C ARG A 261 11.93 0.08 -23.44
N PHE A 262 11.72 0.77 -22.32
CA PHE A 262 11.40 2.19 -22.28
C PHE A 262 12.41 3.04 -23.05
N ILE A 263 13.71 2.83 -22.79
CA ILE A 263 14.80 3.52 -23.48
C ILE A 263 14.81 3.18 -24.98
N SER A 264 14.58 1.92 -25.35
CA SER A 264 14.50 1.50 -26.76
C SER A 264 13.35 2.16 -27.54
N LEU A 265 12.30 2.59 -26.83
CA LEU A 265 11.16 3.32 -27.37
C LEU A 265 11.39 4.85 -27.39
N GLY A 266 12.59 5.32 -27.02
CA GLY A 266 12.95 6.74 -26.97
C GLY A 266 12.60 7.44 -25.65
N GLY A 267 12.25 6.68 -24.61
CA GLY A 267 12.01 7.22 -23.28
C GLY A 267 13.28 7.77 -22.61
N VAL A 268 13.14 8.85 -21.84
CA VAL A 268 14.25 9.51 -21.14
C VAL A 268 14.11 9.33 -19.63
N VAL A 269 15.21 8.99 -18.94
CA VAL A 269 15.23 8.81 -17.48
C VAL A 269 16.19 9.82 -16.84
N PHE A 270 15.67 10.62 -15.92
CA PHE A 270 16.42 11.52 -15.05
C PHE A 270 16.57 10.86 -13.67
N GLU A 271 17.63 10.07 -13.50
CA GLU A 271 17.98 9.42 -12.22
C GLU A 271 18.79 10.36 -11.33
N GLY A 272 18.55 10.34 -10.02
CA GLY A 272 19.21 11.24 -9.06
C GLY A 272 18.58 12.62 -8.95
N TYR A 273 17.45 12.87 -9.62
CA TYR A 273 16.79 14.16 -9.67
C TYR A 273 15.51 14.18 -8.83
N SER A 274 15.34 15.24 -8.03
CA SER A 274 14.14 15.40 -7.20
C SER A 274 13.20 16.47 -7.73
N VAL A 275 11.90 16.24 -7.61
CA VAL A 275 10.89 17.27 -7.91
C VAL A 275 10.91 18.34 -6.83
N SER A 276 11.16 19.60 -7.21
CA SER A 276 11.14 20.76 -6.32
C SER A 276 9.80 21.49 -6.35
N SER A 277 9.25 21.72 -7.54
CA SER A 277 7.94 22.36 -7.72
C SER A 277 7.33 21.99 -9.08
N ILE A 278 6.01 22.19 -9.20
CA ILE A 278 5.23 22.01 -10.42
C ILE A 278 4.39 23.26 -10.64
N CYS A 279 4.53 23.86 -11.81
CA CYS A 279 3.79 25.04 -12.24
C CYS A 279 2.86 24.67 -13.40
N ILE A 280 1.55 24.86 -13.21
CA ILE A 280 0.52 24.55 -14.19
C ILE A 280 0.10 25.82 -14.92
N TYR A 281 0.37 25.84 -16.22
CA TYR A 281 -0.07 26.85 -17.19
C TYR A 281 -1.30 26.35 -17.96
N GLU A 282 -1.87 27.21 -18.81
CA GLU A 282 -3.02 26.83 -19.64
C GLU A 282 -2.67 25.74 -20.65
N ASP A 283 -1.45 25.78 -21.20
CA ASP A 283 -0.96 24.90 -22.27
C ASP A 283 0.11 23.88 -21.82
N ALA A 284 0.71 24.07 -20.64
CA ALA A 284 1.82 23.25 -20.17
C ALA A 284 1.78 22.96 -18.66
N ALA A 285 2.41 21.86 -18.26
CA ALA A 285 2.80 21.54 -16.90
C ALA A 285 4.32 21.53 -16.82
N VAL A 286 4.87 22.45 -16.03
CA VAL A 286 6.30 22.72 -15.94
C VAL A 286 6.82 22.19 -14.62
N LEU A 287 7.79 21.29 -14.68
CA LEU A 287 8.40 20.66 -13.54
C LEU A 287 9.77 21.28 -13.29
N GLN A 288 10.00 21.76 -12.07
CA GLN A 288 11.30 22.25 -11.63
C GLN A 288 12.01 21.15 -10.83
N LEU A 289 13.23 20.84 -11.25
CA LEU A 289 14.13 19.92 -10.56
C LEU A 289 14.83 20.66 -9.40
N ALA A 290 15.23 19.92 -8.36
CA ALA A 290 15.91 20.49 -7.19
C ALA A 290 17.26 21.15 -7.56
N GLU A 291 17.84 20.72 -8.67
CA GLU A 291 19.09 21.21 -9.26
C GLU A 291 18.90 22.55 -10.00
N GLY A 292 17.64 22.99 -10.20
CA GLY A 292 17.27 24.24 -10.85
C GLY A 292 16.81 24.08 -12.31
N ASP A 293 17.13 22.95 -12.93
CA ASP A 293 16.70 22.61 -14.30
C ASP A 293 15.17 22.53 -14.41
N ILE A 294 14.65 22.88 -15.59
CA ILE A 294 13.22 22.93 -15.87
C ILE A 294 12.89 21.94 -16.99
N LEU A 295 11.86 21.12 -16.78
CA LEU A 295 11.29 20.25 -17.79
C LEU A 295 9.85 20.68 -18.09
N SER A 296 9.50 20.85 -19.36
CA SER A 296 8.13 21.17 -19.79
C SER A 296 7.38 19.90 -20.20
N SER A 297 6.07 19.85 -19.98
CA SER A 297 5.24 18.76 -20.45
C SER A 297 3.79 19.14 -20.71
N ARG A 298 3.01 18.31 -21.42
CA ARG A 298 1.54 18.48 -21.51
C ARG A 298 0.82 17.95 -20.27
N LEU A 299 1.34 16.86 -19.68
CA LEU A 299 0.79 16.15 -18.52
C LEU A 299 1.92 15.67 -17.60
N ILE A 300 1.75 15.88 -16.29
CA ILE A 300 2.55 15.25 -15.24
C ILE A 300 1.76 14.10 -14.60
N ILE A 301 2.39 12.93 -14.48
CA ILE A 301 1.88 11.78 -13.73
C ILE A 301 2.64 11.69 -12.41
N ASP A 302 1.93 11.87 -11.30
CA ASP A 302 2.47 11.66 -9.95
C ASP A 302 2.42 10.17 -9.60
N ALA A 303 3.58 9.51 -9.63
CA ALA A 303 3.82 8.13 -9.25
C ALA A 303 4.83 8.03 -8.07
N MET A 304 4.95 9.07 -7.24
CA MET A 304 5.90 9.14 -6.12
C MET A 304 5.48 8.34 -4.87
N GLY A 305 4.40 7.59 -4.98
CA GLY A 305 3.90 6.65 -3.97
C GLY A 305 3.13 7.28 -2.82
N ASN A 306 2.91 6.50 -1.76
CA ASN A 306 2.02 6.84 -0.63
C ASN A 306 2.36 8.16 0.09
N PHE A 307 3.61 8.60 0.02
CA PHE A 307 4.09 9.82 0.68
C PHE A 307 4.34 10.97 -0.30
N SER A 308 3.78 10.90 -1.52
CA SER A 308 3.87 11.94 -2.53
C SER A 308 3.58 13.34 -1.95
N PRO A 309 4.46 14.33 -2.16
CA PRO A 309 4.19 15.71 -1.75
C PRO A 309 2.97 16.30 -2.46
N VAL A 310 2.68 15.90 -3.70
CA VAL A 310 1.47 16.34 -4.43
C VAL A 310 0.23 15.81 -3.73
N VAL A 311 0.21 14.52 -3.37
CA VAL A 311 -0.92 13.93 -2.62
C VAL A 311 -1.10 14.59 -1.25
N LYS A 312 0.00 14.88 -0.54
CA LYS A 312 -0.05 15.59 0.75
C LYS A 312 -0.67 16.99 0.61
N GLN A 313 -0.35 17.72 -0.45
CA GLN A 313 -0.97 19.00 -0.77
C GLN A 313 -2.46 18.84 -1.07
N ILE A 314 -2.85 17.90 -1.95
CA ILE A 314 -4.27 17.66 -2.31
C ILE A 314 -5.10 17.30 -1.08
N ARG A 315 -4.54 16.49 -0.19
CA ARG A 315 -5.22 16.03 1.03
C ARG A 315 -5.14 17.03 2.18
N CYS A 316 -4.48 18.18 2.02
CA CYS A 316 -4.31 19.21 3.05
C CYS A 316 -3.83 18.65 4.41
N GLY A 317 -2.87 17.72 4.39
CA GLY A 317 -2.35 17.09 5.60
C GLY A 317 -3.34 16.14 6.33
N ARG A 318 -4.49 15.80 5.71
CA ARG A 318 -5.47 14.88 6.29
C ARG A 318 -4.82 13.52 6.63
N LYS A 319 -5.09 13.05 7.84
CA LYS A 319 -4.66 11.74 8.31
C LYS A 319 -5.31 10.61 7.50
N PRO A 320 -4.59 9.49 7.27
CA PRO A 320 -5.18 8.28 6.71
C PRO A 320 -6.38 7.79 7.52
N ASP A 321 -7.38 7.20 6.87
CA ASP A 321 -8.52 6.56 7.55
C ASP A 321 -8.12 5.23 8.22
N GLY A 322 -7.02 4.62 7.75
CA GLY A 322 -6.42 3.41 8.30
C GLY A 322 -4.98 3.26 7.81
N VAL A 323 -4.18 2.45 8.50
CA VAL A 323 -2.78 2.18 8.16
C VAL A 323 -2.47 0.71 8.39
N CYS A 324 -1.75 0.08 7.47
CA CYS A 324 -1.09 -1.20 7.73
C CYS A 324 0.38 -0.98 8.06
N LEU A 325 0.79 -1.55 9.18
CA LEU A 325 2.17 -1.59 9.62
C LEU A 325 2.70 -3.00 9.37
N VAL A 326 3.82 -3.09 8.67
CA VAL A 326 4.44 -4.36 8.28
C VAL A 326 5.86 -4.39 8.82
N VAL A 327 6.25 -5.52 9.40
CA VAL A 327 7.62 -5.87 9.77
C VAL A 327 7.92 -7.29 9.29
N GLY A 328 9.18 -7.65 9.11
CA GLY A 328 9.52 -8.99 8.68
C GLY A 328 10.98 -9.17 8.36
N SER A 329 11.30 -10.34 7.81
CA SER A 329 12.65 -10.67 7.37
C SER A 329 12.65 -11.63 6.20
N CYS A 330 13.76 -11.64 5.46
CA CYS A 330 14.15 -12.76 4.61
C CYS A 330 15.27 -13.50 5.33
N ALA A 331 15.11 -14.81 5.50
CA ALA A 331 16.08 -15.64 6.20
C ALA A 331 16.32 -16.96 5.47
N ARG A 332 17.52 -17.51 5.63
CA ARG A 332 17.93 -18.81 5.10
C ARG A 332 17.93 -19.86 6.21
N GLY A 333 17.48 -21.06 5.88
CA GLY A 333 17.50 -22.21 6.81
C GLY A 333 16.24 -23.09 6.73
N PHE A 334 15.29 -22.74 5.87
CA PHE A 334 14.03 -23.46 5.72
C PHE A 334 14.21 -24.70 4.84
N LYS A 335 13.95 -25.89 5.39
CA LYS A 335 14.11 -27.17 4.66
C LYS A 335 12.94 -27.47 3.73
N ASP A 336 11.70 -27.29 4.21
CA ASP A 336 10.47 -27.53 3.47
C ASP A 336 9.85 -26.20 3.05
N ASN A 337 10.29 -25.66 1.91
CA ASN A 337 9.99 -24.29 1.48
C ASN A 337 9.33 -24.26 0.09
N SER A 338 8.25 -25.01 -0.09
CA SER A 338 7.51 -25.13 -1.36
C SER A 338 6.12 -24.47 -1.33
N THR A 339 5.64 -24.11 -0.14
CA THR A 339 4.32 -23.52 0.09
C THR A 339 4.44 -22.08 0.59
N SER A 340 3.33 -21.34 0.48
CA SER A 340 3.22 -19.98 1.02
C SER A 340 1.98 -19.84 1.91
N ASP A 341 1.97 -18.75 2.69
CA ASP A 341 0.77 -18.23 3.33
C ASP A 341 0.39 -16.92 2.63
N VAL A 342 -0.77 -16.90 1.98
CA VAL A 342 -1.40 -15.66 1.49
C VAL A 342 -1.80 -14.78 2.66
N ILE A 343 -2.34 -15.42 3.71
CA ILE A 343 -2.63 -14.80 4.99
C ILE A 343 -2.70 -15.88 6.06
N TYR A 344 -2.11 -15.62 7.21
CA TYR A 344 -2.29 -16.41 8.42
C TYR A 344 -2.68 -15.50 9.58
N SER A 345 -3.83 -15.72 10.19
CA SER A 345 -4.30 -14.91 11.32
C SER A 345 -3.94 -15.58 12.66
N SER A 346 -3.27 -14.82 13.52
CA SER A 346 -2.99 -15.26 14.90
C SER A 346 -4.29 -15.42 15.69
N SER A 347 -4.31 -16.32 16.67
CA SER A 347 -5.51 -16.76 17.38
C SER A 347 -6.24 -15.63 18.10
N SER A 348 -5.50 -14.76 18.78
CA SER A 348 -6.04 -13.68 19.60
C SER A 348 -5.32 -12.34 19.38
N VAL A 349 -6.03 -11.24 19.61
CA VAL A 349 -5.46 -9.90 19.75
C VAL A 349 -4.40 -9.89 20.87
N LYS A 350 -3.28 -9.22 20.62
CA LYS A 350 -2.16 -9.07 21.56
C LYS A 350 -1.94 -7.62 21.93
N LYS A 351 -1.29 -7.42 23.07
CA LYS A 351 -0.87 -6.09 23.54
C LYS A 351 0.53 -5.79 23.01
N VAL A 352 0.71 -4.61 22.41
CA VAL A 352 2.00 -4.10 21.94
C VAL A 352 2.17 -2.66 22.43
N GLY A 353 3.19 -2.42 23.24
CA GLY A 353 3.36 -1.16 23.96
C GLY A 353 2.09 -0.81 24.77
N THR A 354 1.46 0.31 24.44
CA THR A 354 0.19 0.77 25.04
C THR A 354 -1.05 0.44 24.21
N SER A 355 -0.89 -0.27 23.10
CA SER A 355 -1.94 -0.58 22.13
C SER A 355 -2.28 -2.06 22.06
N GLU A 356 -3.38 -2.35 21.35
CA GLU A 356 -3.78 -3.69 20.98
C GLU A 356 -3.64 -3.87 19.47
N ALA A 357 -3.16 -5.04 19.05
CA ALA A 357 -2.95 -5.40 17.66
C ALA A 357 -3.41 -6.83 17.38
N GLN A 358 -4.04 -7.03 16.24
CA GLN A 358 -4.23 -8.35 15.65
C GLN A 358 -3.09 -8.59 14.68
N TYR A 359 -2.33 -9.67 14.88
CA TYR A 359 -1.23 -10.02 13.99
C TYR A 359 -1.65 -10.98 12.90
N PHE A 360 -1.34 -10.56 11.68
CA PHE A 360 -1.45 -11.36 10.48
C PHE A 360 -0.04 -11.66 9.95
N TRP A 361 0.09 -12.78 9.26
CA TRP A 361 1.35 -13.23 8.70
C TRP A 361 1.18 -13.55 7.22
N GLU A 362 2.25 -13.31 6.48
CA GLU A 362 2.41 -13.75 5.09
C GLU A 362 3.82 -14.35 5.00
N ALA A 363 3.97 -15.46 4.29
CA ALA A 363 5.27 -16.05 4.11
C ALA A 363 5.38 -16.84 2.82
N PHE A 364 6.53 -16.76 2.15
CA PHE A 364 6.74 -17.40 0.87
C PHE A 364 8.22 -17.67 0.59
N PRO A 365 8.53 -18.67 -0.25
CA PRO A 365 9.89 -18.93 -0.70
C PRO A 365 10.48 -17.74 -1.45
N ALA A 366 11.68 -17.31 -1.08
CA ALA A 366 12.39 -16.20 -1.72
C ALA A 366 13.16 -16.69 -2.97
N GLY A 367 13.37 -15.81 -3.93
CA GLY A 367 14.10 -16.10 -5.17
C GLY A 367 15.62 -16.12 -4.99
N SER A 368 16.14 -15.74 -3.82
CA SER A 368 17.57 -15.72 -3.51
C SER A 368 18.17 -17.11 -3.26
N GLY A 369 17.35 -18.12 -2.95
CA GLY A 369 17.82 -19.48 -2.72
C GLY A 369 16.68 -20.43 -2.32
N PRO A 370 16.85 -21.75 -2.50
CA PRO A 370 15.79 -22.73 -2.23
C PRO A 370 15.41 -22.82 -0.74
N MET A 371 16.34 -22.48 0.15
CA MET A 371 16.14 -22.48 1.60
C MET A 371 15.81 -21.09 2.18
N ASP A 372 15.67 -20.10 1.30
CA ASP A 372 15.45 -18.71 1.68
C ASP A 372 13.94 -18.45 1.69
N ARG A 373 13.42 -17.86 2.76
CA ARG A 373 12.00 -17.58 2.93
C ARG A 373 11.81 -16.16 3.42
N THR A 374 10.89 -15.45 2.79
CA THR A 374 10.44 -14.15 3.28
C THR A 374 9.22 -14.36 4.17
N THR A 375 9.23 -13.73 5.35
CA THR A 375 8.15 -13.79 6.32
C THR A 375 7.81 -12.39 6.82
N TYR A 376 6.56 -11.99 6.69
CA TYR A 376 6.01 -10.75 7.25
C TYR A 376 5.09 -11.03 8.43
N MET A 377 5.09 -10.11 9.37
CA MET A 377 4.01 -9.89 10.31
C MET A 377 3.46 -8.49 10.09
N PHE A 378 2.14 -8.35 10.06
CA PHE A 378 1.49 -7.07 9.86
C PHE A 378 0.24 -6.91 10.70
N THR A 379 -0.14 -5.65 10.92
CA THR A 379 -1.34 -5.27 11.67
C THR A 379 -1.98 -4.04 11.07
N TYR A 380 -3.32 -3.97 11.17
CA TYR A 380 -4.09 -2.81 10.76
C TYR A 380 -4.41 -1.94 11.97
N VAL A 381 -4.10 -0.66 11.87
CA VAL A 381 -4.29 0.31 12.94
C VAL A 381 -4.98 1.57 12.42
N ASN A 382 -5.67 2.26 13.33
CA ASN A 382 -6.07 3.64 13.10
C ASN A 382 -4.93 4.55 13.57
N PRO A 383 -4.57 5.59 12.81
CA PRO A 383 -3.51 6.52 13.21
C PRO A 383 -3.99 7.39 14.39
N GLN A 384 -3.48 7.12 15.58
CA GLN A 384 -3.84 7.82 16.81
C GLN A 384 -2.66 7.84 17.81
N PRO A 385 -2.65 8.74 18.80
CA PRO A 385 -1.64 8.71 19.85
C PRO A 385 -1.62 7.34 20.55
N GLY A 386 -0.42 6.77 20.71
CA GLY A 386 -0.23 5.45 21.30
C GLY A 386 -0.34 4.27 20.33
N SER A 387 -0.59 4.48 19.03
CA SER A 387 -0.46 3.42 18.02
C SER A 387 0.95 2.79 18.09
N PRO A 388 1.08 1.47 17.84
CA PRO A 388 2.35 0.77 17.95
C PRO A 388 3.37 1.29 16.94
N LYS A 389 4.64 1.31 17.35
CA LYS A 389 5.77 1.63 16.47
C LYS A 389 6.24 0.38 15.70
N LEU A 390 6.90 0.58 14.57
CA LEU A 390 7.49 -0.51 13.79
C LEU A 390 8.59 -1.21 14.58
N GLU A 391 9.39 -0.47 15.35
CA GLU A 391 10.41 -1.08 16.21
C GLU A 391 9.81 -2.02 17.27
N GLU A 392 8.70 -1.62 17.90
CA GLU A 392 7.99 -2.46 18.88
C GLU A 392 7.41 -3.72 18.22
N LEU A 393 6.82 -3.55 17.02
CA LEU A 393 6.31 -4.68 16.24
C LEU A 393 7.44 -5.62 15.78
N LEU A 394 8.62 -5.09 15.50
CA LEU A 394 9.76 -5.90 15.06
C LEU A 394 10.32 -6.75 16.22
N GLU A 395 10.31 -6.26 17.46
CA GLU A 395 10.64 -7.10 18.63
C GLU A 395 9.61 -8.25 18.79
N GLU A 396 8.31 -7.94 18.69
CA GLU A 396 7.24 -8.95 18.71
C GLU A 396 7.39 -9.96 17.57
N TYR A 397 7.85 -9.53 16.40
CA TYR A 397 8.11 -10.39 15.26
C TYR A 397 9.19 -11.44 15.59
N TRP A 398 10.31 -11.05 16.20
CA TRP A 398 11.38 -12.00 16.55
C TRP A 398 10.93 -13.04 17.58
N ASP A 399 10.08 -12.64 18.52
CA ASP A 399 9.54 -13.53 19.54
C ASP A 399 8.53 -14.54 18.97
N LEU A 400 7.71 -14.11 17.99
CA LEU A 400 6.58 -14.91 17.48
C LEU A 400 6.91 -15.71 16.22
N MET A 401 7.82 -15.22 15.38
CA MET A 401 8.17 -15.85 14.11
C MET A 401 8.64 -17.32 14.27
N PRO A 402 9.46 -17.69 15.27
CA PRO A 402 9.89 -19.08 15.47
C PRO A 402 8.73 -20.05 15.65
N HIS A 403 7.69 -19.64 16.39
CA HIS A 403 6.50 -20.46 16.59
C HIS A 403 5.68 -20.57 15.32
N TYR A 404 5.47 -19.44 14.62
CA TYR A 404 4.70 -19.41 13.39
C TYR A 404 5.34 -20.25 12.26
N GLN A 405 6.65 -20.17 12.08
CA GLN A 405 7.38 -20.92 11.06
C GLN A 405 7.80 -22.34 11.51
N GLY A 406 7.68 -22.67 12.79
CA GLY A 406 8.13 -23.96 13.33
C GLY A 406 9.64 -24.17 13.28
N VAL A 407 10.44 -23.09 13.41
CA VAL A 407 11.91 -23.12 13.36
C VAL A 407 12.51 -22.22 14.43
N SER A 408 13.62 -22.64 15.06
CA SER A 408 14.35 -21.78 16.00
C SER A 408 15.12 -20.69 15.26
N LEU A 409 15.17 -19.48 15.84
CA LEU A 409 15.88 -18.33 15.27
C LEU A 409 17.39 -18.59 15.11
N GLU A 410 17.98 -19.39 16.00
CA GLU A 410 19.41 -19.77 15.95
C GLU A 410 19.76 -20.65 14.74
N ASN A 411 18.77 -21.29 14.11
CA ASN A 411 18.93 -22.10 12.91
C ASN A 411 18.75 -21.28 11.62
N LEU A 412 18.57 -19.96 11.74
CA LEU A 412 18.31 -19.08 10.61
C LEU A 412 19.44 -18.06 10.44
N GLU A 413 19.90 -17.94 9.20
CA GLU A 413 20.73 -16.83 8.76
C GLU A 413 19.81 -15.70 8.28
N ILE A 414 19.76 -14.59 9.01
CA ILE A 414 18.93 -13.43 8.61
C ILE A 414 19.64 -12.68 7.47
N LEU A 415 19.04 -12.71 6.28
CA LEU A 415 19.60 -12.08 5.08
C LEU A 415 19.17 -10.62 4.97
N ARG A 416 17.96 -10.29 5.43
CA ARG A 416 17.39 -8.94 5.32
C ARG A 416 16.26 -8.73 6.33
N VAL A 417 16.15 -7.51 6.86
CA VAL A 417 15.00 -7.05 7.66
C VAL A 417 14.13 -6.11 6.81
N ILE A 418 12.81 -6.20 6.97
CA ILE A 418 11.83 -5.52 6.14
C ILE A 418 10.84 -4.80 7.06
N TYR A 419 10.50 -3.56 6.71
CA TYR A 419 9.46 -2.80 7.41
C TYR A 419 8.82 -1.79 6.47
N GLY A 420 7.55 -1.45 6.74
CA GLY A 420 6.79 -0.55 5.89
C GLY A 420 5.52 -0.02 6.52
N ILE A 421 5.08 1.14 6.04
CA ILE A 421 3.84 1.81 6.43
C ILE A 421 3.02 2.05 5.18
N PHE A 422 1.79 1.55 5.19
CA PHE A 422 0.87 1.63 4.06
C PHE A 422 -0.39 2.38 4.49
N PRO A 423 -0.47 3.70 4.23
CA PRO A 423 -1.67 4.46 4.53
C PRO A 423 -2.80 4.13 3.57
N THR A 424 -4.03 4.26 4.06
CA THR A 424 -5.25 4.05 3.29
C THR A 424 -6.24 5.17 3.55
N TYR A 425 -6.90 5.59 2.48
CA TYR A 425 -7.87 6.66 2.48
C TYR A 425 -9.15 6.17 1.82
N ARG A 426 -10.30 6.36 2.49
CA ARG A 426 -11.60 5.89 1.98
C ARG A 426 -12.04 6.59 0.70
N ASP A 427 -11.63 7.84 0.54
CA ASP A 427 -11.83 8.66 -0.66
C ASP A 427 -10.72 8.39 -1.69
N SER A 428 -10.57 7.13 -2.08
CA SER A 428 -9.67 6.69 -3.15
C SER A 428 -10.43 5.85 -4.20
N PRO A 429 -10.01 5.83 -5.48
CA PRO A 429 -8.87 6.56 -6.06
C PRO A 429 -9.02 8.09 -6.00
N LEU A 430 -7.91 8.80 -5.87
CA LEU A 430 -7.89 10.25 -5.72
C LEU A 430 -8.19 10.94 -7.07
N PRO A 431 -9.23 11.78 -7.15
CA PRO A 431 -9.49 12.60 -8.33
C PRO A 431 -8.36 13.61 -8.59
N ALA A 432 -8.20 14.03 -9.84
CA ALA A 432 -7.20 15.03 -10.20
C ALA A 432 -7.63 16.40 -9.67
N ALA A 433 -6.84 16.95 -8.73
CA ALA A 433 -7.11 18.27 -8.14
C ALA A 433 -6.66 19.44 -9.04
N PHE A 434 -5.73 19.19 -9.96
CA PHE A 434 -5.12 20.20 -10.82
C PHE A 434 -5.29 19.82 -12.28
N ASN A 435 -5.32 20.82 -13.17
CA ASN A 435 -5.16 20.59 -14.59
C ASN A 435 -3.77 19.98 -14.84
N ARG A 436 -3.66 19.11 -15.84
CA ARG A 436 -2.39 18.54 -16.31
C ARG A 436 -1.59 17.77 -15.24
N VAL A 437 -2.22 17.33 -14.14
CA VAL A 437 -1.62 16.47 -13.11
C VAL A 437 -2.53 15.29 -12.79
N LEU A 438 -2.01 14.06 -12.87
CA LEU A 438 -2.76 12.84 -12.55
C LEU A 438 -1.99 11.95 -11.59
N GLN A 439 -2.63 11.46 -10.52
CA GLN A 439 -2.02 10.49 -9.60
C GLN A 439 -2.10 9.07 -10.17
N PHE A 440 -1.02 8.30 -9.99
CA PHE A 440 -0.88 6.92 -10.46
C PHE A 440 -0.25 6.01 -9.41
N GLY A 441 -0.60 4.72 -9.45
CA GLY A 441 -0.12 3.71 -8.49
C GLY A 441 -0.50 4.07 -7.05
N ASP A 442 0.42 3.83 -6.12
CA ASP A 442 0.23 4.10 -4.69
C ASP A 442 -0.18 5.56 -4.39
N ALA A 443 0.28 6.54 -5.20
CA ALA A 443 -0.11 7.95 -5.03
C ALA A 443 -1.61 8.18 -5.30
N SER A 444 -2.23 7.37 -6.16
CA SER A 444 -3.67 7.46 -6.43
C SER A 444 -4.53 6.83 -5.34
N GLY A 445 -3.98 5.95 -4.50
CA GLY A 445 -4.74 5.20 -3.50
C GLY A 445 -5.63 4.08 -4.08
N ILE A 446 -5.41 3.67 -5.34
CA ILE A 446 -6.21 2.63 -6.03
C ILE A 446 -5.92 1.20 -5.55
N GLN A 447 -4.87 0.99 -4.77
CA GLN A 447 -4.52 -0.29 -4.16
C GLN A 447 -5.56 -0.74 -3.14
N SER A 448 -5.72 -2.06 -2.99
CA SER A 448 -6.64 -2.66 -2.00
C SER A 448 -6.30 -2.22 -0.58
N PRO A 449 -7.30 -1.84 0.24
CA PRO A 449 -7.07 -1.50 1.64
C PRO A 449 -6.81 -2.73 2.54
N VAL A 450 -6.87 -3.93 1.97
CA VAL A 450 -6.60 -5.20 2.67
C VAL A 450 -5.19 -5.68 2.32
N SER A 451 -4.90 -5.99 1.06
CA SER A 451 -3.57 -6.51 0.69
C SER A 451 -2.50 -5.43 0.53
N PHE A 452 -2.87 -4.18 0.27
CA PHE A 452 -1.97 -3.10 -0.17
C PHE A 452 -1.11 -3.46 -1.38
N GLY A 453 -1.56 -4.41 -2.21
CA GLY A 453 -0.87 -4.86 -3.42
C GLY A 453 -0.87 -3.80 -4.53
N GLY A 454 0.07 -2.84 -4.46
CA GLY A 454 0.21 -1.78 -5.46
C GLY A 454 0.51 -2.30 -6.87
N PHE A 455 1.36 -3.33 -6.99
CA PHE A 455 1.71 -3.93 -8.28
C PHE A 455 0.55 -4.71 -8.91
N GLY A 456 -0.18 -5.53 -8.15
CA GLY A 456 -1.39 -6.20 -8.64
C GLY A 456 -2.48 -5.22 -9.08
N SER A 457 -2.69 -4.14 -8.32
CA SER A 457 -3.62 -3.08 -8.71
C SER A 457 -3.16 -2.34 -9.99
N LEU A 458 -1.85 -2.08 -10.12
CA LEU A 458 -1.27 -1.48 -11.31
C LEU A 458 -1.53 -2.32 -12.56
N THR A 459 -1.18 -3.60 -12.55
CA THR A 459 -1.32 -4.47 -13.74
C THR A 459 -2.76 -4.49 -14.24
N ARG A 460 -3.71 -4.65 -13.31
CA ARG A 460 -5.16 -4.65 -13.57
C ARG A 460 -5.68 -3.35 -14.17
N HIS A 461 -5.14 -2.20 -13.78
CA HIS A 461 -5.63 -0.89 -14.25
C HIS A 461 -4.80 -0.26 -15.37
N LEU A 462 -3.63 -0.82 -15.70
CA LEU A 462 -2.69 -0.21 -16.63
C LEU A 462 -3.34 0.07 -17.99
N GLN A 463 -3.97 -0.93 -18.61
CA GLN A 463 -4.50 -0.80 -19.97
C GLN A 463 -5.57 0.31 -20.11
N ARG A 464 -6.49 0.41 -19.14
CA ARG A 464 -7.52 1.47 -19.15
C ARG A 464 -6.90 2.85 -18.96
N LEU A 465 -5.88 2.97 -18.11
CA LEU A 465 -5.22 4.23 -17.80
C LEU A 465 -4.39 4.70 -18.99
N VAL A 466 -3.60 3.83 -19.62
CA VAL A 466 -2.83 4.13 -20.84
C VAL A 466 -3.74 4.62 -21.95
N THR A 467 -4.84 3.89 -22.20
CA THR A 467 -5.80 4.25 -23.25
C THR A 467 -6.42 5.60 -22.97
N GLY A 468 -6.86 5.84 -21.73
CA GLY A 468 -7.50 7.10 -21.37
C GLY A 468 -6.55 8.30 -21.34
N ILE A 469 -5.32 8.13 -20.87
CA ILE A 469 -4.29 9.17 -20.90
C ILE A 469 -3.94 9.53 -22.34
N TYR A 470 -3.75 8.52 -23.20
CA TYR A 470 -3.46 8.75 -24.62
C TYR A 470 -4.57 9.54 -25.34
N GLU A 471 -5.84 9.16 -25.12
CA GLU A 471 -6.98 9.92 -25.64
C GLU A 471 -7.04 11.35 -25.08
N ALA A 472 -6.78 11.53 -23.78
CA ALA A 472 -6.80 12.85 -23.14
C ALA A 472 -5.70 13.78 -23.67
N ILE A 473 -4.51 13.26 -23.94
CA ILE A 473 -3.40 14.06 -24.50
C ILE A 473 -3.68 14.50 -25.93
N ASN A 474 -4.17 13.58 -26.78
CA ASN A 474 -4.43 13.84 -28.19
C ASN A 474 -5.54 14.88 -28.41
N GLU A 475 -6.56 14.88 -27.56
CA GLU A 475 -7.70 15.79 -27.65
C GLU A 475 -7.60 16.98 -26.68
N ASP A 476 -6.47 17.10 -25.96
CA ASP A 476 -6.21 18.10 -24.92
C ASP A 476 -7.29 18.16 -23.81
N PHE A 477 -7.84 17.00 -23.44
CA PHE A 477 -8.76 16.84 -22.31
C PHE A 477 -7.99 16.72 -20.98
N LEU A 478 -7.09 17.68 -20.74
CA LEU A 478 -6.14 17.68 -19.63
C LEU A 478 -6.58 18.61 -18.48
N ASP A 479 -7.83 19.06 -18.48
CA ASP A 479 -8.43 19.71 -17.31
C ASP A 479 -8.68 18.71 -16.17
N SER A 480 -8.74 19.24 -14.93
CA SER A 480 -8.90 18.45 -13.71
C SER A 480 -10.15 17.56 -13.72
N TYR A 481 -11.23 18.02 -14.36
CA TYR A 481 -12.46 17.24 -14.49
C TYR A 481 -12.26 16.00 -15.38
N ASN A 482 -11.72 16.18 -16.58
CA ASN A 482 -11.51 15.08 -17.53
C ASN A 482 -10.45 14.09 -17.04
N LEU A 483 -9.41 14.56 -16.35
CA LEU A 483 -8.40 13.71 -15.72
C LEU A 483 -8.99 12.93 -14.54
N SER A 484 -9.89 13.53 -13.75
CA SER A 484 -10.57 12.85 -12.64
C SER A 484 -11.39 11.64 -13.08
N LEU A 485 -11.85 11.60 -14.33
CA LEU A 485 -12.56 10.44 -14.88
C LEU A 485 -11.66 9.19 -15.02
N LEU A 486 -10.33 9.35 -15.01
CA LEU A 486 -9.36 8.24 -15.01
C LEU A 486 -9.18 7.61 -13.62
N ASN A 487 -9.48 8.35 -12.56
CA ASN A 487 -9.52 7.87 -11.17
C ASN A 487 -10.96 7.99 -10.63
N PRO A 488 -11.92 7.24 -11.20
CA PRO A 488 -13.31 7.34 -10.80
C PRO A 488 -13.53 6.71 -9.42
N TYR A 489 -14.67 7.03 -8.80
CA TYR A 489 -15.16 6.30 -7.64
C TYR A 489 -15.29 4.79 -7.93
N MET A 490 -14.71 3.97 -7.04
CA MET A 490 -14.68 2.51 -7.16
C MET A 490 -15.40 1.84 -5.97
N PRO A 491 -16.69 1.50 -6.11
CA PRO A 491 -17.45 0.93 -4.99
C PRO A 491 -16.94 -0.42 -4.50
N ASN A 492 -16.32 -1.24 -5.35
CA ASN A 492 -15.63 -2.47 -4.92
C ASN A 492 -14.46 -2.17 -3.96
N LEU A 493 -13.68 -1.13 -4.26
CA LEU A 493 -12.58 -0.69 -3.41
C LEU A 493 -13.10 -0.12 -2.08
N SER A 494 -14.07 0.80 -2.14
CA SER A 494 -14.67 1.39 -0.94
C SER A 494 -15.39 0.34 -0.07
N ALA A 495 -16.06 -0.65 -0.67
CA ALA A 495 -16.66 -1.75 0.07
C ALA A 495 -15.63 -2.63 0.78
N SER A 496 -14.41 -2.72 0.25
CA SER A 496 -13.32 -3.51 0.87
C SER A 496 -12.79 -2.88 2.16
N TRP A 497 -12.96 -1.57 2.34
CA TRP A 497 -12.52 -0.87 3.54
C TRP A 497 -13.18 -1.38 4.82
N LEU A 498 -14.41 -1.91 4.75
CA LEU A 498 -15.05 -2.54 5.89
C LEU A 498 -14.24 -3.74 6.42
N PHE A 499 -13.60 -4.51 5.54
CA PHE A 499 -12.77 -5.64 5.95
C PHE A 499 -11.57 -5.17 6.75
N GLN A 500 -10.85 -4.17 6.26
CA GLN A 500 -9.75 -3.55 6.98
C GLN A 500 -10.19 -3.11 8.38
N ARG A 501 -11.31 -2.39 8.47
CA ARG A 501 -11.87 -1.91 9.74
C ARG A 501 -12.28 -3.03 10.68
N ALA A 502 -12.80 -4.14 10.16
CA ALA A 502 -13.15 -5.32 10.94
C ALA A 502 -11.91 -6.12 11.40
N MET A 503 -10.81 -6.04 10.64
CA MET A 503 -9.52 -6.69 10.92
C MET A 503 -8.61 -5.89 11.87
N SER A 504 -8.92 -4.62 12.15
CA SER A 504 -8.18 -3.80 13.11
C SER A 504 -8.59 -4.09 14.56
N ALA A 505 -7.61 -4.28 15.45
CA ALA A 505 -7.86 -4.37 16.89
C ALA A 505 -8.28 -3.01 17.48
N ARG A 506 -8.98 -3.04 18.62
CA ARG A 506 -9.45 -1.85 19.34
C ARG A 506 -9.21 -2.02 20.85
N GLN A 507 -8.41 -1.11 21.43
CA GLN A 507 -8.02 -1.09 22.85
C GLN A 507 -9.16 -1.24 23.88
N GLN A 508 -10.41 -0.98 23.51
CA GLN A 508 -11.59 -1.05 24.39
C GLN A 508 -12.76 -1.77 23.71
N SER A 509 -12.47 -2.89 23.04
CA SER A 509 -13.51 -3.68 22.40
C SER A 509 -14.23 -4.58 23.41
N ASN A 510 -15.56 -4.54 23.42
CA ASN A 510 -16.40 -5.47 24.20
C ASN A 510 -16.63 -6.80 23.45
N VAL A 511 -15.64 -7.24 22.67
CA VAL A 511 -15.67 -8.50 21.89
C VAL A 511 -14.54 -9.41 22.34
N SER A 512 -14.66 -10.71 22.05
CA SER A 512 -13.61 -11.69 22.37
C SER A 512 -12.29 -11.32 21.67
N PRO A 513 -11.12 -11.50 22.33
CA PRO A 513 -9.82 -11.35 21.68
C PRO A 513 -9.66 -12.22 20.41
N ASP A 514 -10.38 -13.34 20.31
CA ASP A 514 -10.33 -14.26 19.17
C ASP A 514 -11.29 -13.89 18.04
N PHE A 515 -12.11 -12.85 18.23
CA PHE A 515 -13.24 -12.54 17.36
C PHE A 515 -12.81 -12.27 15.92
N ILE A 516 -11.69 -11.56 15.71
CA ILE A 516 -11.22 -11.21 14.37
C ILE A 516 -10.87 -12.47 13.58
N THR A 517 -10.13 -13.39 14.19
CA THR A 517 -9.76 -14.68 13.58
C THR A 517 -10.96 -15.57 13.36
N GLU A 518 -11.93 -15.60 14.28
CA GLU A 518 -13.19 -16.33 14.09
C GLU A 518 -13.99 -15.77 12.89
N LEU A 519 -14.12 -14.44 12.80
CA LEU A 519 -14.83 -13.79 11.70
C LEU A 519 -14.18 -14.09 10.35
N LEU A 520 -12.85 -13.98 10.27
CA LEU A 520 -12.11 -14.29 9.05
C LEU A 520 -12.27 -15.76 8.65
N TYR A 521 -12.06 -16.69 9.58
CA TYR A 521 -12.22 -18.11 9.31
C TYR A 521 -13.62 -18.44 8.76
N VAL A 522 -14.68 -17.90 9.37
CA VAL A 522 -16.06 -18.13 8.94
C VAL A 522 -16.33 -17.52 7.56
N ASN A 523 -15.80 -16.34 7.26
CA ASN A 523 -15.91 -15.72 5.93
C ASN A 523 -15.20 -16.58 4.87
N PHE A 524 -13.97 -17.01 5.14
CA PHE A 524 -13.17 -17.82 4.23
C PHE A 524 -13.76 -19.21 4.00
N GLN A 525 -14.25 -19.87 5.05
CA GLN A 525 -14.98 -21.13 4.94
C GLN A 525 -16.25 -20.97 4.09
N SER A 526 -16.97 -19.85 4.25
CA SER A 526 -18.15 -19.53 3.45
C SER A 526 -17.79 -19.34 1.97
N MET A 527 -16.71 -18.62 1.67
CA MET A 527 -16.21 -18.45 0.30
C MET A 527 -15.77 -19.77 -0.32
N GLN A 528 -15.06 -20.62 0.42
CA GLN A 528 -14.67 -21.95 -0.03
C GLN A 528 -15.87 -22.83 -0.37
N ARG A 529 -16.93 -22.80 0.46
CA ARG A 529 -18.18 -23.52 0.19
C ARG A 529 -18.92 -23.00 -1.06
N LEU A 530 -18.77 -21.71 -1.37
CA LEU A 530 -19.33 -21.10 -2.58
C LEU A 530 -18.46 -21.34 -3.85
N GLY A 531 -17.23 -21.80 -3.66
CA GLY A 531 -16.31 -22.24 -4.70
C GLY A 531 -15.46 -21.12 -5.33
N ASP A 532 -14.62 -21.52 -6.28
CA ASP A 532 -13.64 -20.68 -6.98
C ASP A 532 -14.19 -19.37 -7.58
N PRO A 533 -15.42 -19.31 -8.14
CA PRO A 533 -16.05 -18.06 -8.59
C PRO A 533 -16.15 -16.96 -7.53
N VAL A 534 -16.10 -17.33 -6.24
CA VAL A 534 -16.17 -16.40 -5.11
C VAL A 534 -14.79 -16.24 -4.47
N LEU A 535 -14.10 -17.35 -4.18
CA LEU A 535 -12.84 -17.32 -3.45
C LEU A 535 -11.69 -16.69 -4.24
N ARG A 536 -11.46 -17.12 -5.49
CA ARG A 536 -10.30 -16.68 -6.28
C ARG A 536 -10.27 -15.17 -6.55
N PRO A 537 -11.33 -14.50 -7.02
CA PRO A 537 -11.29 -13.06 -7.24
C PRO A 537 -11.06 -12.30 -5.93
N PHE A 538 -11.63 -12.75 -4.81
CA PHE A 538 -11.41 -12.12 -3.51
C PHE A 538 -9.93 -12.18 -3.07
N LEU A 539 -9.26 -13.32 -3.25
CA LEU A 539 -7.83 -13.46 -2.93
C LEU A 539 -6.91 -12.65 -3.86
N GLN A 540 -7.43 -12.14 -4.97
CA GLN A 540 -6.73 -11.24 -5.89
C GLN A 540 -7.29 -9.81 -5.80
N ASP A 541 -7.86 -9.44 -4.66
CA ASP A 541 -8.40 -8.11 -4.35
C ASP A 541 -9.55 -7.62 -5.26
N VAL A 542 -10.24 -8.53 -5.94
CA VAL A 542 -11.41 -8.18 -6.74
C VAL A 542 -12.69 -8.53 -6.01
N VAL A 543 -13.26 -7.52 -5.37
CA VAL A 543 -14.59 -7.62 -4.75
C VAL A 543 -15.68 -7.40 -5.78
N GLN A 544 -16.62 -8.34 -5.85
CA GLN A 544 -17.78 -8.32 -6.74
C GLN A 544 -19.08 -8.41 -5.94
N PHE A 545 -20.15 -7.78 -6.44
CA PHE A 545 -21.44 -7.70 -5.72
C PHE A 545 -22.01 -9.08 -5.36
N VAL A 546 -22.18 -9.96 -6.35
CA VAL A 546 -22.86 -11.25 -6.17
C VAL A 546 -22.05 -12.19 -5.26
N PRO A 547 -20.72 -12.37 -5.46
CA PRO A 547 -19.87 -13.09 -4.51
C PRO A 547 -19.98 -12.56 -3.07
N LEU A 548 -19.85 -11.24 -2.88
CA LEU A 548 -19.92 -10.62 -1.57
C LEU A 548 -21.28 -10.84 -0.89
N ALA A 549 -22.38 -10.61 -1.61
CA ALA A 549 -23.73 -10.81 -1.10
C ALA A 549 -23.99 -12.27 -0.68
N LYS A 550 -23.51 -13.24 -1.48
CA LYS A 550 -23.62 -14.67 -1.16
C LYS A 550 -22.81 -15.05 0.07
N THR A 551 -21.58 -14.55 0.19
CA THR A 551 -20.73 -14.81 1.36
C THR A 551 -21.37 -14.26 2.62
N LEU A 552 -21.78 -12.98 2.61
CA LEU A 552 -22.44 -12.36 3.77
C LEU A 552 -23.75 -13.07 4.14
N GLY A 553 -24.58 -13.42 3.15
CA GLY A 553 -25.81 -14.17 3.37
C GLY A 553 -25.56 -15.55 3.98
N LEU A 554 -24.54 -16.28 3.51
CA LEU A 554 -24.18 -17.58 4.06
C LEU A 554 -23.70 -17.46 5.52
N VAL A 555 -22.86 -16.47 5.82
CA VAL A 555 -22.39 -16.20 7.19
C VAL A 555 -23.57 -15.88 8.11
N MET A 556 -24.51 -15.04 7.68
CA MET A 556 -25.73 -14.71 8.43
C MET A 556 -26.61 -15.93 8.71
N LEU A 557 -26.67 -16.88 7.78
CA LEU A 557 -27.44 -18.12 7.94
C LEU A 557 -26.74 -19.15 8.84
N THR A 558 -25.41 -19.29 8.72
CA THR A 558 -24.66 -20.33 9.44
C THR A 558 -24.14 -19.91 10.81
N LYS A 559 -23.89 -18.61 11.01
CA LYS A 559 -23.27 -18.03 12.22
C LYS A 559 -23.91 -16.69 12.64
N PRO A 560 -25.26 -16.61 12.79
CA PRO A 560 -25.94 -15.35 13.14
C PRO A 560 -25.47 -14.73 14.46
N GLN A 561 -24.94 -15.53 15.40
CA GLN A 561 -24.40 -15.09 16.67
C GLN A 561 -23.18 -14.15 16.54
N LEU A 562 -22.53 -14.09 15.37
CA LEU A 562 -21.42 -13.16 15.12
C LEU A 562 -21.91 -11.73 14.88
N LEU A 563 -23.17 -11.53 14.47
CA LEU A 563 -23.69 -10.22 14.09
C LEU A 563 -23.55 -9.18 15.21
N PRO A 564 -23.96 -9.44 16.48
CA PRO A 564 -23.77 -8.47 17.56
C PRO A 564 -22.30 -8.06 17.77
N SER A 565 -21.38 -9.01 17.61
CA SER A 565 -19.94 -8.75 17.73
C SER A 565 -19.42 -7.94 16.54
N ILE A 566 -19.89 -8.18 15.31
CA ILE A 566 -19.58 -7.34 14.14
C ILE A 566 -20.05 -5.91 14.38
N PHE A 567 -21.28 -5.71 14.87
CA PHE A 567 -21.80 -4.37 15.18
C PHE A 567 -20.97 -3.65 16.25
N LYS A 568 -20.50 -4.35 17.28
CA LYS A 568 -19.61 -3.80 18.31
C LYS A 568 -18.21 -3.49 17.77
N GLN A 569 -17.66 -4.39 16.96
CA GLN A 569 -16.31 -4.27 16.40
C GLN A 569 -16.20 -3.17 15.36
N VAL A 570 -17.20 -3.03 14.49
CA VAL A 570 -17.18 -2.07 13.38
C VAL A 570 -17.83 -0.75 13.78
N GLY A 571 -18.99 -0.81 14.44
CA GLY A 571 -19.84 0.33 14.78
C GLY A 571 -20.94 0.58 13.75
N ILE A 572 -22.13 0.98 14.24
CA ILE A 572 -23.31 1.25 13.40
C ILE A 572 -23.07 2.34 12.34
N PRO A 573 -22.45 3.50 12.65
CA PRO A 573 -22.25 4.54 11.65
C PRO A 573 -21.41 4.07 10.46
N VAL A 574 -20.39 3.25 10.72
CA VAL A 574 -19.54 2.66 9.69
C VAL A 574 -20.30 1.68 8.81
N LEU A 575 -21.16 0.84 9.40
CA LEU A 575 -21.97 -0.11 8.63
C LEU A 575 -23.00 0.59 7.74
N LEU A 576 -23.57 1.70 8.21
CA LEU A 576 -24.49 2.52 7.41
C LEU A 576 -23.77 3.16 6.22
N ASP A 577 -22.59 3.76 6.45
CA ASP A 577 -21.71 4.30 5.40
C ASP A 577 -21.38 3.22 4.36
N TRP A 578 -20.90 2.06 4.83
CA TRP A 578 -20.60 0.92 3.96
C TRP A 578 -21.80 0.40 3.17
N SER A 579 -23.01 0.43 3.72
CA SER A 579 -24.22 -0.02 3.00
C SER A 579 -24.48 0.78 1.72
N GLY A 580 -24.10 2.06 1.70
CA GLY A 580 -24.12 2.89 0.49
C GLY A 580 -23.15 2.37 -0.58
N HIS A 581 -21.91 2.05 -0.19
CA HIS A 581 -20.93 1.47 -1.09
C HIS A 581 -21.36 0.08 -1.61
N PHE A 582 -21.94 -0.75 -0.76
CA PHE A 582 -22.49 -2.06 -1.13
C PHE A 582 -23.63 -1.93 -2.15
N PHE A 583 -24.56 -0.98 -1.96
CA PHE A 583 -25.61 -0.68 -2.93
C PHE A 583 -25.02 -0.18 -4.26
N MET A 584 -24.06 0.74 -4.21
CA MET A 584 -23.39 1.26 -5.40
C MET A 584 -22.63 0.17 -6.15
N LEU A 585 -22.06 -0.82 -5.46
CA LEU A 585 -21.42 -1.99 -6.07
C LEU A 585 -22.44 -2.82 -6.86
N GLY A 586 -23.63 -3.04 -6.30
CA GLY A 586 -24.75 -3.67 -7.02
C GLY A 586 -25.24 -2.85 -8.20
N TYR A 587 -25.35 -1.53 -8.03
CA TYR A 587 -25.75 -0.61 -9.09
C TYR A 587 -24.73 -0.57 -10.26
N TYR A 588 -23.44 -0.52 -9.97
CA TYR A 588 -22.38 -0.58 -10.99
C TYR A 588 -22.36 -1.93 -11.70
N THR A 589 -22.59 -3.02 -10.97
CA THR A 589 -22.77 -4.36 -11.56
C THR A 589 -23.92 -4.36 -12.55
N PHE A 590 -25.07 -3.77 -12.18
CA PHE A 590 -26.22 -3.63 -13.08
C PHE A 590 -25.89 -2.78 -14.31
N LEU A 591 -25.32 -1.59 -14.12
CA LEU A 591 -24.98 -0.69 -15.23
C LEU A 591 -23.97 -1.31 -16.19
N SER A 592 -22.91 -1.95 -15.69
CA SER A 592 -21.91 -2.62 -16.50
C SER A 592 -22.48 -3.82 -17.26
N THR A 593 -23.45 -4.55 -16.68
CA THR A 593 -24.03 -5.74 -17.29
C THR A 593 -25.10 -5.39 -18.33
N PHE A 594 -25.94 -4.40 -18.05
CA PHE A 594 -27.14 -4.13 -18.85
C PHE A 594 -27.10 -2.80 -19.62
N ALA A 595 -26.57 -1.73 -19.03
CA ALA A 595 -26.55 -0.41 -19.69
C ALA A 595 -25.35 -0.26 -20.64
N ASN A 596 -24.17 -0.73 -20.24
CA ASN A 596 -22.95 -0.63 -21.04
C ASN A 596 -23.09 -1.27 -22.44
N PRO A 597 -23.61 -2.50 -22.61
CA PRO A 597 -23.79 -3.09 -23.95
C PRO A 597 -24.72 -2.29 -24.87
N VAL A 598 -25.65 -1.51 -24.31
CA VAL A 598 -26.59 -0.66 -25.07
C VAL A 598 -25.94 0.67 -25.45
N ILE A 599 -25.15 1.27 -24.56
CA ILE A 599 -24.51 2.58 -24.76
C ILE A 599 -23.26 2.45 -25.66
N ARG A 600 -22.47 1.37 -25.49
CA ARG A 600 -21.16 1.23 -26.15
C ARG A 600 -21.20 1.32 -27.69
N PRO A 601 -22.18 0.72 -28.39
CA PRO A 601 -22.31 0.88 -29.85
C PRO A 601 -22.64 2.31 -30.29
N LEU A 602 -23.24 3.13 -29.42
CA LEU A 602 -23.64 4.50 -29.73
C LEU A 602 -22.47 5.49 -29.65
N LEU A 603 -21.38 5.11 -28.98
CA LEU A 603 -20.24 5.99 -28.71
C LEU A 603 -19.65 6.57 -30.00
N SER A 604 -19.58 5.81 -31.09
CA SER A 604 -19.00 6.27 -32.35
C SER A 604 -19.75 7.44 -32.99
N SER A 605 -20.98 7.73 -32.54
CA SER A 605 -21.76 8.88 -33.02
C SER A 605 -21.61 10.13 -32.14
N PHE A 606 -20.93 10.02 -30.99
CA PHE A 606 -20.77 11.12 -30.05
C PHE A 606 -19.63 12.06 -30.45
N PRO A 607 -19.75 13.39 -30.18
CA PRO A 607 -18.62 14.30 -30.26
C PRO A 607 -17.45 13.84 -29.39
N SER A 608 -16.22 14.19 -29.78
CA SER A 608 -14.98 13.70 -29.15
C SER A 608 -14.99 13.74 -27.62
N LYS A 609 -15.27 14.91 -27.02
CA LYS A 609 -15.31 15.05 -25.56
C LYS A 609 -16.35 14.15 -24.90
N MET A 610 -17.57 14.12 -25.45
CA MET A 610 -18.64 13.27 -24.93
C MET A 610 -18.31 11.77 -25.09
N ASN A 611 -17.66 11.39 -26.19
CA ASN A 611 -17.16 10.04 -26.41
C ASN A 611 -16.14 9.64 -25.34
N TYR A 612 -15.16 10.50 -25.08
CA TYR A 612 -14.15 10.30 -24.02
C TYR A 612 -14.82 10.14 -22.65
N GLU A 613 -15.69 11.08 -22.25
CA GLU A 613 -16.36 11.04 -20.95
C GLU A 613 -17.18 9.77 -20.77
N TRP A 614 -17.92 9.34 -21.80
CA TRP A 614 -18.68 8.09 -21.74
C TRP A 614 -17.79 6.85 -21.68
N LYS A 615 -16.69 6.78 -22.45
CA LYS A 615 -15.74 5.66 -22.34
C LYS A 615 -15.23 5.51 -20.91
N ARG A 616 -14.81 6.63 -20.28
CA ARG A 616 -14.34 6.63 -18.88
C ARG A 616 -15.45 6.23 -17.89
N ARG A 617 -16.70 6.66 -18.11
CA ARG A 617 -17.85 6.22 -17.29
C ARG A 617 -18.13 4.72 -17.41
N LEU A 618 -18.07 4.16 -18.63
CA LEU A 618 -18.26 2.73 -18.84
C LEU A 618 -17.15 1.90 -18.20
N GLU A 619 -15.90 2.39 -18.26
CA GLU A 619 -14.77 1.81 -17.54
C GLU A 619 -14.99 1.88 -16.01
N ALA A 620 -15.43 3.03 -15.48
CA ALA A 620 -15.75 3.17 -14.06
C ALA A 620 -16.77 2.13 -13.58
N TRP A 621 -17.83 1.86 -14.36
CA TRP A 621 -18.81 0.83 -14.01
C TRP A 621 -18.21 -0.57 -14.02
N LYS A 622 -17.41 -0.90 -15.04
CA LYS A 622 -16.80 -2.23 -15.18
C LYS A 622 -15.80 -2.51 -14.06
N TYR A 623 -14.82 -1.62 -13.89
CA TYR A 623 -13.74 -1.79 -12.90
C TYR A 623 -14.23 -1.55 -11.47
N GLY A 624 -15.14 -0.59 -11.27
CA GLY A 624 -15.76 -0.35 -9.96
C GLY A 624 -16.69 -1.48 -9.50
N ALA A 625 -17.17 -2.32 -10.42
CA ALA A 625 -17.92 -3.53 -10.10
C ALA A 625 -17.04 -4.79 -9.94
N GLY A 626 -15.74 -4.71 -10.18
CA GLY A 626 -14.84 -5.87 -10.25
C GLY A 626 -15.11 -6.80 -11.43
N LEU A 627 -15.79 -6.33 -12.48
CA LEU A 627 -16.12 -7.12 -13.68
C LEU A 627 -15.00 -7.08 -14.74
N ASP A 628 -13.87 -6.46 -14.40
CA ASP A 628 -12.60 -6.55 -15.10
C ASP A 628 -11.87 -7.87 -14.88
N TYR A 629 -12.17 -8.59 -13.80
CA TYR A 629 -11.60 -9.91 -13.53
C TYR A 629 -11.96 -10.93 -14.61
N LYS A 630 -10.94 -11.33 -15.39
CA LYS A 630 -11.00 -12.49 -16.29
C LYS A 630 -10.62 -13.74 -15.48
N ARG A 631 -11.36 -14.84 -15.69
CA ARG A 631 -11.08 -16.09 -14.98
C ARG A 631 -9.78 -16.70 -15.46
#